data_AF-A0A8C9YFL0-F1
#
_entry.id   AF-A0A8C9YFL0-F1
#
_cell.length_a   1.000
_cell.length_b   1.000
_cell.length_c   1.000
_cell.angle_alpha   90.00
_cell.angle_beta   90.00
_cell.angle_gamma   90.00
#
_symmetry.space_group_name_H-M   'P 1'
#
loop_
_entity.id
_entity.type
_entity.pdbx_description
1 polymer ?
#
loop_
_entity_poly.entity_id
_entity_poly.type
_entity_poly.pdbx_seq_one_letter_code
_entity_poly.pdbx_strand_id
1 'polypeptide(L)'
;MCKIQNSKSSLLHRAYITPSKFNKMDNSLSHLCWHGCSETGTLIHLMWQCPAVKSFWKEVISRLSSILIVKIPLCPLICLLGSKVDNIQSTRIQCIIALAFLSVKCHRSGVEC
;
A
#
# COMPACT_ATOMS: atom_id res chain seq x y z
N MET A 1 -16.85 -1.81 5.59
CA MET A 1 -15.91 -1.72 4.43
C MET A 1 -15.00 -0.51 4.63
N CYS A 2 -13.70 -0.72 4.84
CA CYS A 2 -12.74 0.36 5.02
C CYS A 2 -12.45 1.04 3.68
N LYS A 3 -13.01 2.24 3.45
CA LYS A 3 -12.77 3.04 2.25
C LYS A 3 -11.54 3.92 2.49
N ILE A 4 -10.53 3.82 1.63
CA ILE A 4 -9.50 4.85 1.53
C ILE A 4 -9.96 5.84 0.48
N GLN A 5 -10.13 7.09 0.89
CA GLN A 5 -10.42 8.18 -0.03
C GLN A 5 -9.10 8.84 -0.46
N ASN A 6 -9.06 9.29 -1.71
CA ASN A 6 -7.95 10.04 -2.29
C ASN A 6 -7.92 11.45 -1.66
N SER A 7 -7.36 11.58 -0.46
CA SER A 7 -7.13 12.89 0.14
C SER A 7 -5.93 13.54 -0.57
N LYS A 8 -6.20 14.53 -1.45
CA LYS A 8 -5.19 15.29 -2.21
C LYS A 8 -4.11 15.97 -1.33
N SER A 9 -4.29 16.03 -0.02
CA SER A 9 -3.45 16.75 0.95
C SER A 9 -2.60 15.87 1.89
N SER A 10 -2.54 14.54 1.71
CA SER A 10 -1.69 13.69 2.56
C SER A 10 -0.20 13.83 2.19
N LEU A 11 0.70 13.70 3.16
CA LEU A 11 2.16 13.66 2.92
C LEU A 11 2.55 12.61 1.87
N LEU A 12 1.84 11.47 1.83
CA LEU A 12 2.01 10.44 0.82
C LEU A 12 1.73 10.96 -0.60
N HIS A 13 0.71 11.81 -0.77
CA HIS A 13 0.42 12.42 -2.06
C HIS A 13 1.46 13.48 -2.44
N ARG A 14 2.25 14.03 -1.52
CA ARG A 14 3.36 14.94 -1.88
C ARG A 14 4.65 14.18 -2.18
N ALA A 15 4.94 13.14 -1.41
CA ALA A 15 6.17 12.36 -1.55
C ALA A 15 6.17 11.42 -2.77
N TYR A 16 5.02 10.87 -3.16
CA TYR A 16 4.95 9.90 -4.26
C TYR A 16 4.55 10.54 -5.59
N ILE A 17 5.44 10.43 -6.57
CA ILE A 17 5.15 10.65 -7.99
C ILE A 17 4.36 9.44 -8.49
N THR A 18 3.27 9.70 -9.19
CA THR A 18 2.37 8.67 -9.75
C THR A 18 2.28 8.86 -11.25
N PRO A 19 2.02 7.81 -12.07
CA PRO A 19 1.83 7.95 -13.51
C PRO A 19 0.88 9.07 -13.90
N SER A 20 -0.26 9.20 -13.20
CA SER A 20 -1.22 10.28 -13.48
C SER A 20 -0.73 11.69 -13.13
N LYS A 21 0.29 11.83 -12.28
CA LYS A 21 0.97 13.11 -12.01
C LYS A 21 2.12 13.32 -12.98
N PHE A 22 2.84 12.26 -13.29
CA PHE A 22 3.97 12.29 -14.19
C PHE A 22 3.54 12.67 -15.61
N ASN A 23 2.47 12.07 -16.11
CA ASN A 23 1.81 12.47 -17.36
C ASN A 23 1.35 13.94 -17.34
N LYS A 24 1.03 14.53 -16.17
CA LYS A 24 0.64 15.96 -16.09
C LYS A 24 1.84 16.90 -16.10
N MET A 25 3.00 16.41 -15.67
CA MET A 25 4.27 17.15 -15.73
C MET A 25 4.86 17.06 -17.14
N ASP A 26 4.78 15.88 -17.75
CA ASP A 26 5.20 15.60 -19.12
C ASP A 26 4.15 14.74 -19.83
N ASN A 27 3.45 15.35 -20.79
CA ASN A 27 2.38 14.69 -21.55
C ASN A 27 2.87 13.58 -22.48
N SER A 28 4.17 13.46 -22.73
CA SER A 28 4.73 12.35 -23.53
C SER A 28 4.72 11.01 -22.77
N LEU A 29 4.55 11.05 -21.44
CA LEU A 29 4.65 9.91 -20.55
C LEU A 29 3.26 9.38 -20.22
N SER A 30 3.11 8.05 -20.17
CA SER A 30 1.82 7.39 -19.95
C SER A 30 1.25 7.59 -18.54
N HIS A 31 -0.05 7.88 -18.46
CA HIS A 31 -0.81 7.93 -17.19
C HIS A 31 -1.20 6.55 -16.64
N LEU A 32 -0.83 5.47 -17.34
CA LEU A 32 -1.20 4.09 -16.99
C LEU A 32 -0.37 3.54 -15.82
N CYS A 33 -0.93 2.55 -15.15
CA CYS A 33 -0.31 1.89 -14.00
C CYS A 33 1.04 1.26 -14.34
N TRP A 34 2.07 1.55 -13.53
CA TRP A 34 3.39 0.93 -13.65
C TRP A 34 3.40 -0.59 -13.47
N HIS A 35 2.37 -1.16 -12.85
CA HIS A 35 2.22 -2.61 -12.71
C HIS A 35 1.59 -3.28 -13.94
N GLY A 36 1.35 -2.55 -15.04
CA GLY A 36 0.92 -3.12 -16.31
C GLY A 36 -0.54 -3.62 -16.34
N CYS A 37 -1.38 -3.21 -15.39
CA CYS A 37 -2.80 -3.60 -15.36
C CYS A 37 -3.72 -2.72 -16.22
N SER A 38 -3.16 -1.84 -17.05
CA SER A 38 -3.87 -0.98 -18.01
C SER A 38 -4.89 0.01 -17.41
N GLU A 39 -4.99 0.12 -16.09
CA GLU A 39 -5.77 1.17 -15.41
C GLU A 39 -4.94 2.43 -15.17
N THR A 40 -5.59 3.57 -14.91
CA THR A 40 -4.92 4.83 -14.59
C THR A 40 -4.13 4.73 -13.27
N GLY A 41 -2.84 5.05 -13.33
CA GLY A 41 -1.92 4.98 -12.20
C GLY A 41 -2.09 6.12 -11.19
N THR A 42 -3.21 6.14 -10.47
CA THR A 42 -3.39 7.03 -9.31
C THR A 42 -2.69 6.47 -8.08
N LEU A 43 -2.46 7.31 -7.06
CA LEU A 43 -1.80 6.87 -5.82
C LEU A 43 -2.53 5.68 -5.16
N ILE A 44 -3.85 5.76 -4.99
CA ILE A 44 -4.64 4.68 -4.38
C ILE A 44 -4.69 3.45 -5.27
N HIS A 45 -4.69 3.63 -6.59
CA HIS A 45 -4.61 2.52 -7.51
C HIS A 45 -3.28 1.76 -7.33
N LEU A 46 -2.15 2.47 -7.39
CA LEU A 46 -0.84 1.89 -7.18
C LEU A 46 -0.68 1.29 -5.78
N MET A 47 -1.20 1.92 -4.73
CA MET A 47 -0.98 1.41 -3.37
C MET A 47 -1.91 0.28 -2.96
N TRP A 48 -3.12 0.18 -3.54
CA TRP A 48 -4.13 -0.77 -3.09
C TRP A 48 -5.04 -1.36 -4.18
N GLN A 49 -5.62 -0.55 -5.08
CA GLN A 49 -6.68 -1.08 -5.95
C GLN A 49 -6.15 -1.99 -7.05
N CYS A 50 -4.92 -1.76 -7.50
CA CYS A 50 -4.26 -2.52 -8.56
C CYS A 50 -4.27 -4.03 -8.24
N PRO A 51 -4.67 -4.89 -9.19
CA PRO A 51 -4.74 -6.34 -8.99
C PRO A 51 -3.42 -6.95 -8.50
N ALA A 52 -2.30 -6.59 -9.12
CA ALA A 52 -0.96 -7.05 -8.71
C ALA A 52 -0.66 -6.74 -7.23
N VAL A 53 -1.15 -5.59 -6.77
CA VAL A 53 -0.89 -5.06 -5.44
C VAL A 53 -1.77 -5.72 -4.40
N LYS A 54 -3.02 -6.01 -4.76
CA LYS A 54 -3.90 -6.85 -3.93
C LYS A 54 -3.31 -8.25 -3.75
N SER A 55 -2.80 -8.86 -4.81
CA SER A 55 -2.16 -10.18 -4.75
C SER A 55 -0.95 -10.16 -3.82
N PHE A 56 -0.09 -9.15 -3.96
CA PHE A 56 1.04 -8.94 -3.06
C PHE A 56 0.60 -8.80 -1.59
N TRP A 57 -0.37 -7.94 -1.28
CA TRP A 57 -0.84 -7.76 0.10
C TRP A 57 -1.47 -9.02 0.69
N LYS A 58 -2.17 -9.82 -0.13
CA LYS A 58 -2.69 -11.12 0.29
C LYS A 58 -1.57 -12.06 0.72
N GLU A 59 -0.48 -12.11 -0.05
CA GLU A 59 0.67 -12.95 0.27
C GLU A 59 1.38 -12.50 1.55
N VAL A 60 1.65 -11.20 1.68
CA VAL A 60 2.25 -10.61 2.90
C VAL A 60 1.40 -10.94 4.13
N ILE A 61 0.08 -10.74 4.05
CA ILE A 61 -0.83 -11.05 5.16
C ILE A 61 -0.85 -12.54 5.47
N SER A 62 -0.87 -13.40 4.44
CA SER A 62 -0.82 -14.85 4.62
C SER A 62 0.44 -15.25 5.38
N ARG A 63 1.60 -14.74 4.94
CA ARG A 63 2.90 -14.99 5.57
C ARG A 63 2.93 -14.53 7.04
N LEU A 64 2.48 -13.29 7.30
CA LEU A 64 2.45 -12.74 8.66
C LEU A 64 1.46 -13.49 9.55
N SER A 65 0.30 -13.87 9.02
CA SER A 65 -0.71 -14.65 9.76
C SER A 65 -0.17 -16.02 10.15
N SER A 66 0.62 -16.67 9.29
CA SER A 66 1.29 -17.93 9.59
C SER A 66 2.41 -17.79 10.63
N ILE A 67 3.23 -16.75 10.54
CA ILE A 67 4.35 -16.53 11.49
C ILE A 67 3.83 -16.18 12.89
N LEU A 68 2.80 -15.34 12.96
CA LEU A 68 2.29 -14.81 14.22
C LEU A 68 1.10 -15.62 14.77
N ILE A 69 0.59 -16.59 14.00
CA ILE A 69 -0.56 -17.44 14.35
C ILE A 69 -1.78 -16.58 14.72
N VAL A 70 -2.03 -15.53 13.95
CA VAL A 70 -3.16 -14.59 14.13
C VAL A 70 -3.86 -14.34 12.82
N LYS A 71 -5.18 -14.13 12.86
CA LYS A 71 -5.96 -13.76 11.67
C LYS A 71 -5.86 -12.25 11.43
N ILE A 72 -5.03 -11.84 10.46
CA ILE A 72 -4.90 -10.44 10.08
C ILE A 72 -5.86 -10.14 8.91
N PRO A 73 -6.78 -9.17 9.05
CA PRO A 73 -7.68 -8.81 7.96
C PRO A 73 -6.93 -8.03 6.87
N LEU A 74 -7.25 -8.33 5.61
CA LEU A 74 -6.79 -7.56 4.44
C LEU A 74 -7.50 -6.19 4.41
N CYS A 75 -6.96 -5.25 5.18
CA CYS A 75 -7.47 -3.91 5.30
C CYS A 75 -6.42 -2.90 4.84
N PRO A 76 -6.78 -1.98 3.94
CA PRO A 76 -5.82 -1.00 3.44
C PRO A 76 -5.36 -0.03 4.53
N LEU A 77 -6.19 0.23 5.54
CA LEU A 77 -5.81 1.06 6.69
C LEU A 77 -4.70 0.40 7.52
N ILE A 78 -4.74 -0.93 7.66
CA ILE A 78 -3.69 -1.69 8.35
C ILE A 78 -2.44 -1.75 7.47
N CYS A 79 -2.57 -2.15 6.20
CA CYS A 79 -1.43 -2.31 5.28
C CYS A 79 -0.74 -0.99 4.93
N LEU A 80 -1.49 0.12 4.81
CA LEU A 80 -0.96 1.41 4.40
C LEU A 80 -0.70 2.36 5.56
N LEU A 81 -1.36 2.24 6.70
CA LEU A 81 -1.19 3.21 7.79
C LEU A 81 -0.73 2.55 9.09
N GLY A 82 -0.46 1.24 9.09
CA GLY A 82 0.01 0.52 10.28
C GLY A 82 -0.98 0.60 11.44
N SER A 83 -2.27 0.78 11.14
CA SER A 83 -3.31 0.94 12.16
C SER A 83 -3.50 -0.33 12.97
N LYS A 84 -4.02 -0.15 14.18
CA LYS A 84 -4.27 -1.22 15.15
C LYS A 84 -5.23 -2.27 14.57
N VAL A 85 -4.97 -3.53 14.86
CA VAL A 85 -5.85 -4.65 14.49
C VAL A 85 -6.74 -4.97 15.70
N ASP A 86 -8.04 -4.73 15.59
CA ASP A 86 -8.98 -4.84 16.73
C ASP A 86 -9.01 -6.24 17.35
N ASN A 87 -8.79 -7.28 16.54
CA ASN A 87 -8.77 -8.68 17.00
C ASN A 87 -7.45 -9.10 17.69
N ILE A 88 -6.46 -8.22 17.78
CA ILE A 88 -5.17 -8.51 18.41
C ILE A 88 -5.03 -7.57 19.61
N GLN A 89 -5.01 -8.09 20.84
CA GLN A 89 -4.87 -7.24 22.03
C GLN A 89 -3.41 -6.98 22.42
N SER A 90 -2.49 -7.84 21.98
CA SER A 90 -1.06 -7.71 22.31
C SER A 90 -0.39 -6.56 21.56
N THR A 91 0.06 -5.56 22.31
CA THR A 91 0.80 -4.40 21.79
C THR A 91 2.09 -4.81 21.07
N ARG A 92 2.78 -5.85 21.53
CA ARG A 92 4.01 -6.34 20.89
C ARG A 92 3.74 -6.88 19.48
N ILE A 93 2.69 -7.69 19.34
CA ILE A 93 2.29 -8.24 18.04
C ILE A 93 1.83 -7.12 17.10
N GLN A 94 1.08 -6.14 17.60
CA GLN A 94 0.71 -4.96 16.80
C GLN A 94 1.92 -4.17 16.32
N CYS A 95 2.94 -3.96 17.16
CA CYS A 95 4.17 -3.29 16.75
C CYS A 95 4.92 -4.09 15.68
N ILE A 96 5.01 -5.41 15.82
CA ILE A 96 5.66 -6.29 14.82
C ILE A 96 4.92 -6.19 13.47
N ILE A 97 3.58 -6.23 13.50
CA ILE A 97 2.76 -6.09 12.30
C ILE A 97 2.96 -4.70 11.65
N ALA A 98 2.93 -3.63 12.44
CA ALA A 98 3.15 -2.27 11.93
C ALA A 98 4.55 -2.11 11.32
N LEU A 99 5.59 -2.61 11.99
CA LEU A 99 6.97 -2.57 11.50
C LEU A 99 7.15 -3.39 10.21
N ALA A 100 6.55 -4.58 10.13
CA ALA A 100 6.59 -5.42 8.93
C ALA A 100 5.91 -4.73 7.74
N PHE A 101 4.81 -4.02 7.96
CA PHE A 101 4.15 -3.27 6.89
C PHE A 101 4.90 -1.99 6.50
N LEU A 102 5.60 -1.35 7.43
CA LEU A 102 6.46 -0.19 7.15
C LEU A 102 7.73 -0.61 6.40
N SER A 103 8.36 -1.74 6.73
CA SER A 103 9.56 -2.23 6.02
C SER A 103 9.25 -2.62 4.57
N VAL A 104 8.09 -3.22 4.31
CA VAL A 104 7.59 -3.53 2.97
C VAL A 104 7.38 -2.26 2.12
N LYS A 105 7.01 -1.14 2.73
CA LYS A 105 6.87 0.14 2.01
C LYS A 105 8.20 0.72 1.57
N CYS A 106 9.27 0.48 2.32
CA CYS A 106 10.60 0.95 1.96
C CYS A 106 11.11 0.25 0.68
N HIS A 107 10.89 -1.06 0.57
CA HIS A 107 11.26 -1.83 -0.63
C HIS A 107 10.46 -1.44 -1.89
N ARG A 108 9.30 -0.79 -1.74
CA ARG A 108 8.43 -0.39 -2.85
C ARG A 108 8.62 1.05 -3.30
N SER A 109 9.28 1.88 -2.49
CA SER A 109 9.79 3.15 -2.96
C SER A 109 11.05 2.82 -3.75
N GLY A 110 10.88 2.50 -5.03
CA GLY A 110 11.95 2.55 -6.03
C GLY A 110 12.42 3.99 -6.19
N VAL A 111 13.00 4.54 -5.13
CA VAL A 111 14.09 5.49 -5.26
C VAL A 111 15.26 4.60 -5.61
N GLU A 112 15.46 4.41 -6.92
CA GLU A 112 16.79 4.05 -7.40
C GLU A 112 17.72 5.12 -6.84
N CYS A 113 18.68 4.69 -6.01
CA CYS A 113 19.87 5.48 -5.77
C CYS A 113 20.61 5.68 -7.10
#